data_AF-A0AAE0DYC2-F1
#
_entry.id   AF-A0AAE0DYC2-F1
#
_cell.length_a   1.000
_cell.length_b   1.000
_cell.length_c   1.000
_cell.angle_alpha   90.00
_cell.angle_beta   90.00
_cell.angle_gamma   90.00
#
_symmetry.space_group_name_H-M   'P 1'
#
loop_
_entity.id
_entity.type
_entity.pdbx_description
1 polymer ?
#
loop_
_entity_poly.entity_id
_entity_poly.type
_entity_poly.pdbx_seq_one_letter_code
_entity_poly.pdbx_strand_id
1 'polypeptide(L)'
;MWFAVGGKTFRFSIQEFYLITGLACGPDPPVLEKRDGSGSFRSSMLNGEVRYNNKTLEAIFKAASSDSDEDMVKLALLYFLETILFRKDQKVHISALQVELLENLETFNKYPWGRKCYETTLNSLQRDLRRMSQEYHTTSKKMVSNKKRKCHDNKEKDGIRQYALHGFPYAFQIWACEAIPAIGVEIANKSGTLLPRIVNWITPGTPDATNVIKLLDRKNVSSKMN
;
A
#
# COMPACT_ATOMS: atom_id res chain seq x y z
N MET A 1 1.45 -10.52 9.59
CA MET A 1 0.93 -9.80 10.78
C MET A 1 -0.38 -10.43 11.20
N TRP A 2 -0.62 -10.56 12.52
CA TRP A 2 -1.82 -11.16 13.08
C TRP A 2 -2.77 -10.08 13.61
N PHE A 3 -4.06 -10.28 13.42
CA PHE A 3 -5.12 -9.39 13.86
C PHE A 3 -6.16 -10.17 14.66
N ALA A 4 -6.54 -9.66 15.83
CA ALA A 4 -7.62 -10.22 16.63
C ALA A 4 -8.90 -9.41 16.38
N VAL A 5 -9.92 -10.04 15.79
CA VAL A 5 -11.19 -9.41 15.42
C VAL A 5 -12.34 -10.33 15.84
N GLY A 6 -13.31 -9.81 16.60
CA GLY A 6 -14.47 -10.59 17.05
C GLY A 6 -14.14 -11.82 17.92
N GLY A 7 -12.95 -11.88 18.52
CA GLY A 7 -12.46 -13.04 19.27
C GLY A 7 -11.74 -14.11 18.42
N LYS A 8 -11.68 -13.92 17.09
CA LYS A 8 -10.91 -14.78 16.16
C LYS A 8 -9.61 -14.09 15.75
N THR A 9 -8.61 -14.89 15.39
CA THR A 9 -7.32 -14.39 14.90
C THR A 9 -7.18 -14.63 13.40
N PHE A 10 -6.78 -13.58 12.68
CA PHE A 10 -6.58 -13.60 11.23
C PHE A 10 -5.16 -13.19 10.91
N ARG A 11 -4.56 -13.84 9.90
CA ARG A 11 -3.20 -13.56 9.46
C ARG A 11 -3.21 -12.91 8.08
N PHE A 12 -2.58 -11.75 7.98
CA PHE A 12 -2.16 -11.18 6.72
C PHE A 12 -0.69 -11.53 6.52
N SER A 13 -0.39 -12.52 5.68
CA SER A 13 0.99 -12.93 5.37
C SER A 13 1.32 -12.68 3.90
N ILE A 14 2.59 -12.91 3.54
CA ILE A 14 3.07 -12.78 2.16
C ILE A 14 2.36 -13.76 1.21
N GLN A 15 1.87 -14.89 1.70
CA GLN A 15 1.12 -15.88 0.91
C GLN A 15 -0.25 -15.32 0.49
N GLU A 16 -0.98 -14.72 1.42
CA GLU A 16 -2.26 -14.06 1.14
C GLU A 16 -2.03 -12.86 0.22
N PHE A 17 -0.97 -12.07 0.45
CA PHE A 17 -0.58 -10.98 -0.44
C PHE A 17 -0.32 -11.46 -1.88
N TYR A 18 0.43 -12.56 -2.03
CA TYR A 18 0.71 -13.18 -3.33
C TYR A 18 -0.58 -13.63 -4.02
N LEU A 19 -1.45 -14.35 -3.32
CA LEU A 19 -2.71 -14.83 -3.92
C LEU A 19 -3.65 -13.68 -4.30
N ILE A 20 -3.63 -12.58 -3.55
CA ILE A 20 -4.45 -11.40 -3.82
C ILE A 20 -3.92 -10.64 -5.03
N THR A 21 -2.61 -10.40 -5.10
CA THR A 21 -2.03 -9.48 -6.10
C THR A 21 -1.46 -10.17 -7.34
N GLY A 22 -1.07 -11.44 -7.23
CA GLY A 22 -0.34 -12.18 -8.26
C GLY A 22 1.13 -11.75 -8.42
N LEU A 23 1.60 -10.75 -7.67
CA LEU A 23 2.94 -10.20 -7.82
C LEU A 23 4.00 -11.13 -7.24
N ALA A 24 5.12 -11.29 -7.94
CA ALA A 24 6.20 -12.18 -7.52
C ALA A 24 6.73 -11.85 -6.10
N CYS A 25 6.73 -12.86 -5.22
CA CYS A 25 7.21 -12.77 -3.84
C CYS A 25 8.49 -13.60 -3.59
N GLY A 26 9.21 -13.96 -4.66
CA GLY A 26 10.45 -14.74 -4.60
C GLY A 26 11.60 -14.03 -3.86
N PRO A 27 12.76 -14.69 -3.68
CA PRO A 27 13.94 -14.05 -3.13
C PRO A 27 14.46 -12.95 -4.06
N ASP A 28 15.29 -12.05 -3.51
CA ASP A 28 16.01 -11.09 -4.33
C ASP A 28 16.98 -11.81 -5.29
N PRO A 29 17.14 -11.34 -6.53
CA PRO A 29 18.11 -11.92 -7.45
C PRO A 29 19.54 -11.76 -6.89
N PRO A 30 20.44 -12.74 -7.08
CA PRO A 30 21.74 -12.80 -6.40
C PRO A 30 22.62 -11.57 -6.66
N VAL A 31 22.64 -11.06 -7.90
CA VAL A 31 23.31 -9.81 -8.30
C VAL A 31 22.57 -9.29 -9.52
N LEU A 32 22.17 -8.01 -9.50
CA LEU A 32 21.79 -7.30 -10.72
C LEU A 32 23.09 -6.84 -11.37
N GLU A 33 23.38 -7.32 -12.57
CA GLU A 33 24.53 -6.86 -13.34
C GLU A 33 24.42 -5.34 -13.50
N LYS A 34 25.38 -4.61 -12.93
CA LYS A 34 25.50 -3.16 -13.13
C LYS A 34 25.82 -2.93 -14.60
N ARG A 35 24.81 -2.60 -15.39
CA ARG A 35 25.07 -2.01 -16.71
C ARG A 35 25.59 -0.59 -16.53
N ASP A 36 26.32 -0.12 -17.52
CA ASP A 36 26.65 1.29 -17.63
C ASP A 36 25.34 2.10 -17.58
N GLY A 37 25.34 3.21 -16.84
CA GLY A 37 24.15 4.05 -16.65
C GLY A 37 23.65 4.75 -17.93
N SER A 38 24.06 4.28 -19.11
CA SER A 38 23.73 4.77 -20.44
C SER A 38 22.41 4.19 -20.99
N GLY A 39 21.54 3.72 -20.10
CA GLY A 39 20.23 3.18 -20.45
C GLY A 39 19.44 4.11 -21.39
N SER A 40 19.00 3.55 -22.52
CA SER A 40 18.29 4.27 -23.59
C SER A 40 16.96 4.82 -23.08
N PHE A 41 16.28 4.11 -22.17
CA PHE A 41 15.03 4.58 -21.59
C PHE A 41 15.24 5.80 -20.70
N ARG A 42 16.28 5.77 -19.85
CA ARG A 42 16.61 6.90 -18.98
C ARG A 42 16.97 8.17 -19.74
N SER A 43 17.76 8.05 -20.81
CA SER A 43 18.14 9.21 -21.61
C SER A 43 16.97 9.74 -22.45
N SER A 44 16.17 8.85 -23.05
CA SER A 44 15.06 9.23 -23.94
C SER A 44 13.83 9.77 -23.22
N MET A 45 13.37 9.13 -22.14
CA MET A 45 12.09 9.46 -21.50
C MET A 45 12.24 10.34 -20.26
N LEU A 46 13.42 10.33 -19.64
CA LEU A 46 13.65 10.97 -18.33
C LEU A 46 14.63 12.13 -18.41
N ASN A 47 14.95 12.60 -19.63
CA ASN A 47 15.88 13.70 -19.91
C ASN A 47 17.24 13.58 -19.19
N GLY A 48 17.68 12.34 -18.89
CA GLY A 48 18.89 12.09 -18.11
C GLY A 48 18.85 12.59 -16.67
N GLU A 49 17.69 13.01 -16.13
CA GLU A 49 17.59 13.49 -14.75
C GLU A 49 17.99 12.38 -13.78
N VAL A 50 18.91 12.72 -12.87
CA VAL A 50 19.45 11.75 -11.92
C VAL A 50 18.56 11.63 -10.67
N ARG A 51 17.81 12.69 -10.36
CA ARG A 51 16.97 12.80 -9.17
C ARG A 51 15.68 13.51 -9.50
N TYR A 52 14.62 12.74 -9.69
CA TYR A 52 13.28 13.27 -9.83
C TYR A 52 12.33 12.53 -8.89
N ASN A 53 11.21 13.16 -8.58
CA ASN A 53 10.24 12.69 -7.60
C ASN A 53 8.91 12.34 -8.28
N ASN A 54 7.93 11.83 -7.53
CA ASN A 54 6.67 11.39 -8.12
C ASN A 54 5.88 12.53 -8.79
N LYS A 55 6.08 13.79 -8.38
CA LYS A 55 5.45 14.94 -9.04
C LYS A 55 6.04 15.18 -10.43
N THR A 56 7.36 15.10 -10.56
CA THR A 56 8.02 15.19 -11.88
C THR A 56 7.63 14.01 -12.76
N LEU A 57 7.60 12.79 -12.21
CA LEU A 57 7.18 11.60 -12.96
C LEU A 57 5.74 11.73 -13.48
N GLU A 58 4.82 12.28 -12.68
CA GLU A 58 3.44 12.52 -13.12
C GLU A 58 3.37 13.53 -14.27
N ALA A 59 4.18 14.59 -14.23
CA ALA A 59 4.25 15.56 -15.32
C ALA A 59 4.82 14.92 -16.60
N ILE A 60 5.90 14.14 -16.48
CA ILE A 60 6.48 13.38 -17.59
C ILE A 60 5.44 12.41 -18.17
N PHE A 61 4.80 11.60 -17.33
CA PHE A 61 3.80 10.62 -17.76
C PHE A 61 2.63 11.25 -18.54
N LYS A 62 2.15 12.42 -18.12
CA LYS A 62 1.06 13.14 -18.81
C LYS A 62 1.50 13.81 -20.12
N ALA A 63 2.76 14.23 -20.22
CA ALA A 63 3.29 14.91 -21.39
C ALA A 63 4.01 13.96 -22.37
N ALA A 64 4.22 12.70 -21.98
CA ALA A 64 5.00 11.75 -22.74
C ALA A 64 4.37 11.45 -24.09
N SER A 65 5.20 11.52 -25.12
CA SER A 65 4.94 11.00 -26.45
C SER A 65 6.26 10.43 -26.97
N SER A 66 6.19 9.25 -27.58
CA SER A 66 7.36 8.54 -28.09
C SER A 66 6.90 7.67 -29.25
N ASP A 67 7.75 7.54 -30.28
CA ASP A 67 7.53 6.59 -31.38
C ASP A 67 7.90 5.15 -30.96
N SER A 68 8.48 4.98 -29.77
CA SER A 68 8.86 3.69 -29.19
C SER A 68 7.79 3.24 -28.19
N ASP A 69 6.98 2.25 -28.59
CA ASP A 69 5.99 1.61 -27.71
C ASP A 69 6.64 1.01 -26.46
N GLU A 70 7.85 0.47 -26.59
CA GLU A 70 8.59 -0.12 -25.47
C GLU A 70 8.90 0.93 -24.39
N ASP A 71 9.28 2.15 -24.78
CA ASP A 71 9.55 3.22 -23.82
C ASP A 71 8.28 3.73 -23.15
N MET A 72 7.16 3.80 -23.89
CA MET A 72 5.86 4.13 -23.31
C MET A 72 5.41 3.09 -22.28
N VAL A 73 5.63 1.79 -22.56
CA VAL A 73 5.36 0.70 -21.61
C VAL A 73 6.25 0.81 -20.38
N LYS A 74 7.56 1.05 -20.54
CA LYS A 74 8.49 1.23 -19.41
C LYS A 74 8.09 2.42 -18.53
N LEU A 75 7.67 3.53 -19.14
CA LEU A 75 7.20 4.71 -18.42
C LEU A 75 5.90 4.42 -17.65
N ALA A 76 4.95 3.71 -18.27
CA ALA A 76 3.72 3.31 -17.60
C ALA A 76 3.97 2.36 -16.42
N LEU A 77 4.89 1.41 -16.58
CA LEU A 77 5.31 0.50 -15.51
C LEU A 77 5.96 1.26 -14.36
N LEU A 78 6.86 2.22 -14.64
CA LEU A 78 7.47 3.07 -13.62
C LEU A 78 6.43 3.90 -12.86
N TYR A 79 5.51 4.52 -13.59
CA TYR A 79 4.43 5.31 -13.02
C TYR A 79 3.54 4.47 -12.12
N PHE A 80 3.12 3.30 -12.59
CA PHE A 80 2.33 2.36 -11.81
C PHE A 80 3.06 1.90 -10.53
N LEU A 81 4.35 1.58 -10.66
CA LEU A 81 5.17 1.12 -9.54
C LEU A 81 5.27 2.16 -8.42
N GLU A 82 5.58 3.41 -8.78
CA GLU A 82 5.81 4.48 -7.79
C GLU A 82 4.50 5.05 -7.21
N THR A 83 3.43 5.13 -8.01
CA THR A 83 2.17 5.75 -7.58
C THR A 83 1.19 4.76 -6.97
N ILE A 84 1.10 3.53 -7.49
CA ILE A 84 0.11 2.53 -7.06
C ILE A 84 0.74 1.51 -6.10
N LEU A 85 1.89 0.92 -6.44
CA LEU A 85 2.44 -0.19 -5.67
C LEU A 85 3.24 0.24 -4.44
N PHE A 86 4.01 1.31 -4.50
CA PHE A 86 4.76 1.78 -3.34
C PHE A 86 4.12 2.98 -2.65
N ARG A 87 3.34 3.78 -3.39
CA ARG A 87 2.70 5.02 -2.94
C ARG A 87 3.61 5.79 -1.98
N LYS A 88 4.78 6.18 -2.49
CA LYS A 88 5.73 6.99 -1.73
C LYS A 88 5.23 8.43 -1.66
N ASP A 89 5.68 9.16 -0.63
CA ASP A 89 5.45 10.60 -0.54
C ASP A 89 5.96 11.29 -1.82
N GLN A 90 5.25 12.30 -2.32
CA GLN A 90 5.59 13.01 -3.55
C GLN A 90 7.00 13.61 -3.55
N LYS A 91 7.59 13.80 -2.37
CA LYS A 91 8.95 14.34 -2.19
C LYS A 91 10.04 13.27 -2.19
N VAL A 92 9.69 11.99 -2.13
CA VAL A 92 10.67 10.89 -2.13
C VAL A 92 11.18 10.69 -3.55
N HIS A 93 12.51 10.58 -3.68
CA HIS A 93 13.14 10.30 -4.95
C HIS A 93 12.83 8.88 -5.41
N ILE A 94 12.63 8.75 -6.72
CA ILE A 94 12.44 7.46 -7.37
C ILE A 94 13.70 6.64 -7.21
N SER A 95 13.52 5.34 -6.99
CA SER A 95 14.65 4.44 -6.78
C SER A 95 15.40 4.25 -8.09
N ALA A 96 16.70 4.57 -8.11
CA ALA A 96 17.56 4.35 -9.28
C ALA A 96 17.49 2.89 -9.76
N LEU A 97 17.42 1.95 -8.82
CA LEU A 97 17.24 0.53 -9.10
C LEU A 97 16.00 0.23 -9.96
N GLN A 98 14.88 0.92 -9.72
CA GLN A 98 13.66 0.69 -10.48
C GLN A 98 13.81 1.14 -11.94
N VAL A 99 14.48 2.28 -12.15
CA VAL A 99 14.78 2.79 -13.49
C VAL A 99 15.76 1.86 -14.21
N GLU A 100 16.80 1.39 -13.52
CA GLU A 100 17.78 0.44 -14.06
C GLU A 100 17.12 -0.89 -14.45
N LEU A 101 16.19 -1.40 -13.64
CA LEU A 101 15.47 -2.64 -13.95
C LEU A 101 14.62 -2.50 -15.22
N LEU A 102 14.09 -1.31 -15.53
CA LEU A 102 13.27 -1.08 -16.73
C LEU A 102 14.07 -1.11 -18.02
N GLU A 103 15.40 -1.00 -17.98
CA GLU A 103 16.24 -1.21 -19.17
C GLU A 103 16.19 -2.65 -19.67
N ASN A 104 15.74 -3.61 -18.84
CA ASN A 104 15.47 -4.99 -19.23
C ASN A 104 14.15 -5.48 -18.62
N LEU A 105 13.08 -5.46 -19.42
CA LEU A 105 11.75 -5.88 -18.98
C LEU A 105 11.67 -7.34 -18.49
N GLU A 106 12.53 -8.23 -18.98
CA GLU A 106 12.59 -9.61 -18.48
C GLU A 106 13.08 -9.63 -17.02
N THR A 107 14.15 -8.88 -16.73
CA THR A 107 14.66 -8.72 -15.37
C THR A 107 13.65 -8.00 -14.48
N PHE A 108 13.01 -6.94 -14.98
CA PHE A 108 11.96 -6.22 -14.28
C PHE A 108 10.80 -7.14 -13.88
N ASN A 109 10.32 -7.98 -14.81
CA ASN A 109 9.18 -8.87 -14.56
C ASN A 109 9.51 -10.02 -13.61
N LYS A 110 10.79 -10.45 -13.55
CA LYS A 110 11.27 -11.47 -12.59
C LYS A 110 11.56 -10.90 -11.20
N TYR A 111 11.70 -9.58 -11.08
CA TYR A 111 12.02 -8.94 -9.80
C TYR A 111 10.87 -9.14 -8.79
N PRO A 112 11.16 -9.40 -7.49
CA PRO A 112 10.14 -9.74 -6.50
C PRO A 112 9.36 -8.51 -6.00
N TRP A 113 8.66 -7.82 -6.90
CA TRP A 113 7.86 -6.63 -6.59
C TRP A 113 6.82 -6.89 -5.51
N GLY A 114 6.21 -8.08 -5.51
CA GLY A 114 5.24 -8.49 -4.50
C GLY A 114 5.84 -8.53 -3.09
N ARG A 115 7.07 -9.03 -2.93
CA ARG A 115 7.77 -9.03 -1.64
C ARG A 115 8.06 -7.60 -1.18
N LYS A 116 8.69 -6.78 -2.03
CA LYS A 116 9.03 -5.39 -1.67
C LYS A 116 7.81 -4.57 -1.29
N CYS A 117 6.72 -4.77 -2.04
CA CYS A 117 5.46 -4.12 -1.79
C CYS A 117 4.80 -4.60 -0.48
N TYR A 118 4.78 -5.92 -0.24
CA TYR A 118 4.27 -6.50 1.00
C TYR A 118 5.04 -6.00 2.23
N GLU A 119 6.37 -5.99 2.18
CA GLU A 119 7.22 -5.50 3.26
C GLU A 119 6.97 -4.02 3.56
N THR A 120 6.86 -3.19 2.51
CA THR A 120 6.54 -1.76 2.65
C THR A 120 5.16 -1.57 3.28
N THR A 121 4.15 -2.31 2.83
CA THR A 121 2.79 -2.28 3.37
C THR A 121 2.77 -2.68 4.85
N LEU A 122 3.46 -3.77 5.19
CA LEU A 122 3.53 -4.30 6.54
C LEU A 122 4.22 -3.31 7.50
N ASN A 123 5.34 -2.74 7.07
CA ASN A 123 6.10 -1.77 7.86
C ASN A 123 5.28 -0.49 8.09
N SER A 124 4.56 -0.01 7.07
CA SER A 124 3.70 1.16 7.21
C SER A 124 2.56 0.91 8.19
N LEU A 125 1.89 -0.25 8.12
CA LEU A 125 0.84 -0.64 9.05
C LEU A 125 1.37 -0.74 10.49
N GLN A 126 2.52 -1.39 10.67
CA GLN A 126 3.13 -1.53 12.00
C GLN A 126 3.54 -0.18 12.60
N ARG A 127 4.14 0.70 11.80
CA ARG A 127 4.51 2.07 12.22
C ARG A 127 3.30 2.80 12.78
N ASP A 128 2.21 2.80 12.03
CA ASP A 128 1.01 3.54 12.38
C ASP A 128 0.29 2.92 13.60
N LEU A 129 0.22 1.60 13.69
CA LEU A 129 -0.32 0.89 14.86
C LEU A 129 0.51 1.12 16.13
N ARG A 130 1.85 1.15 16.02
CA ARG A 130 2.73 1.47 17.16
C ARG A 130 2.50 2.89 17.66
N ARG A 131 2.37 3.86 16.74
CA ARG A 131 2.05 5.24 17.09
C ARG A 131 0.74 5.34 17.87
N MET A 132 -0.30 4.63 17.42
CA MET A 132 -1.58 4.57 18.14
C MET A 132 -1.45 4.01 19.55
N SER A 133 -0.74 2.89 19.71
CA SER A 133 -0.53 2.28 21.03
C SER A 133 0.18 3.24 21.99
N GLN A 134 1.20 3.96 21.51
CA GLN A 134 1.92 4.95 22.29
C GLN A 134 1.04 6.13 22.71
N GLU A 135 0.24 6.67 21.78
CA GLU A 135 -0.72 7.75 22.06
C GLU A 135 -1.70 7.35 23.18
N TYR A 136 -2.29 6.16 23.10
CA TYR A 136 -3.23 5.65 24.11
C TYR A 136 -2.60 5.57 25.51
N HIS A 137 -1.39 5.00 25.62
CA HIS A 137 -0.70 4.90 26.91
C HIS A 137 -0.32 6.26 27.49
N THR A 138 0.07 7.23 26.66
CA THR A 138 0.43 8.58 27.14
C THR A 138 -0.78 9.38 27.60
N THR A 139 -1.91 9.29 26.90
CA THR A 139 -3.17 9.94 27.31
C THR A 139 -3.69 9.34 28.63
N SER A 140 -3.70 8.01 28.75
CA SER A 140 -4.10 7.33 29.99
C SER A 140 -3.22 7.71 31.18
N LYS A 141 -1.89 7.79 31.01
CA LYS A 141 -0.96 8.24 32.07
C LYS A 141 -1.14 9.71 32.46
N LYS A 142 -1.50 10.59 31.52
CA LYS A 142 -1.80 12.01 31.80
C LYS A 142 -3.10 12.17 32.61
N MET A 143 -4.11 11.35 32.33
CA MET A 143 -5.36 11.33 33.10
C MET A 143 -5.14 10.86 34.55
N VAL A 144 -4.26 9.88 34.77
CA VAL A 144 -3.96 9.35 36.12
C VAL A 144 -3.05 10.29 36.94
N SER A 145 -2.19 11.09 36.31
CA SER A 145 -1.17 11.90 37.02
C SER A 145 -1.61 13.30 37.45
N ASN A 146 -2.87 13.72 37.23
CA ASN A 146 -3.47 14.99 37.67
C ASN A 146 -2.62 16.27 37.42
N LYS A 147 -1.68 16.22 36.48
CA LYS A 147 -0.72 17.31 36.23
C LYS A 147 -1.33 18.31 35.24
N LYS A 148 -2.18 19.21 35.74
CA LYS A 148 -2.69 20.37 34.98
C LYS A 148 -1.52 21.32 34.64
N ARG A 149 -0.97 21.21 33.43
CA ARG A 149 -0.44 22.37 32.72
C ARG A 149 -1.49 22.81 31.72
N LYS A 150 -1.70 24.13 31.58
CA LYS A 150 -2.54 24.76 30.54
C LYS A 150 -2.10 24.19 29.18
N CYS A 151 -2.81 23.17 28.71
CA CYS A 151 -2.75 22.75 27.33
C CYS A 151 -3.90 23.49 26.65
N HIS A 152 -3.64 24.08 25.49
CA HIS A 152 -4.72 24.56 24.65
C HIS A 152 -5.76 23.45 24.52
N ASP A 153 -7.03 23.77 24.80
CA ASP A 153 -8.17 22.90 24.54
C ASP A 153 -8.25 22.61 23.03
N ASN A 154 -7.41 21.70 22.55
CA ASN A 154 -7.73 20.97 21.35
C ASN A 154 -8.81 19.98 21.77
N LYS A 155 -10.07 20.44 21.69
CA LYS A 155 -11.23 19.54 21.61
C LYS A 155 -10.82 18.37 20.73
N GLU A 156 -10.73 17.19 21.33
CA GLU A 156 -10.60 15.92 20.63
C GLU A 156 -11.80 15.86 19.68
N LYS A 157 -11.61 16.29 18.43
CA LYS A 157 -12.60 16.05 17.40
C LYS A 157 -12.61 14.54 17.24
N ASP A 158 -13.75 13.91 17.52
CA ASP A 158 -14.14 12.56 17.09
C ASP A 158 -14.11 12.46 15.55
N GLY A 159 -12.97 12.77 14.95
CA GLY A 159 -12.71 12.65 13.53
C GLY A 159 -12.19 11.23 13.28
N ILE A 160 -12.68 10.62 12.21
CA ILE A 160 -12.12 9.39 11.68
C ILE A 160 -10.61 9.59 11.48
N ARG A 161 -9.80 8.79 12.16
CA ARG A 161 -8.34 8.86 12.07
C ARG A 161 -7.90 8.41 10.67
N GLN A 162 -7.04 9.21 10.03
CA GLN A 162 -6.48 8.91 8.73
C GLN A 162 -5.06 8.35 8.87
N TYR A 163 -4.73 7.35 8.05
CA TYR A 163 -3.43 6.67 8.04
C TYR A 163 -2.77 6.87 6.68
N ALA A 164 -1.53 7.36 6.69
CA ALA A 164 -0.73 7.48 5.48
C ALA A 164 -0.02 6.14 5.23
N LEU A 165 -0.77 5.18 4.70
CA LEU A 165 -0.25 3.85 4.39
C LEU A 165 0.55 3.86 3.08
N HIS A 166 1.78 3.35 3.14
CA HIS A 166 2.65 3.08 2.00
C HIS A 166 2.55 1.63 1.55
N GLY A 167 3.14 1.32 0.39
CA GLY A 167 3.01 0.02 -0.26
C GLY A 167 1.71 -0.07 -1.04
N PHE A 168 1.06 -1.23 -0.99
CA PHE A 168 -0.21 -1.48 -1.67
C PHE A 168 -1.32 -1.83 -0.67
N PRO A 169 -1.86 -0.83 0.06
CA PRO A 169 -2.90 -1.02 1.08
C PRO A 169 -4.18 -1.66 0.52
N TYR A 170 -4.41 -1.55 -0.79
CA TYR A 170 -5.56 -2.16 -1.42
C TYR A 170 -5.55 -3.69 -1.31
N ALA A 171 -4.37 -4.33 -1.38
CA ALA A 171 -4.25 -5.76 -1.11
C ALA A 171 -4.66 -6.12 0.33
N PHE A 172 -4.35 -5.25 1.29
CA PHE A 172 -4.78 -5.40 2.67
C PHE A 172 -6.30 -5.21 2.83
N GLN A 173 -6.90 -4.26 2.10
CA GLN A 173 -8.35 -4.06 2.09
C GLN A 173 -9.09 -5.30 1.57
N ILE A 174 -8.63 -5.89 0.47
CA ILE A 174 -9.21 -7.12 -0.09
C ILE A 174 -9.06 -8.27 0.89
N TRP A 175 -7.88 -8.43 1.49
CA TRP A 175 -7.68 -9.42 2.55
C TRP A 175 -8.66 -9.22 3.71
N ALA A 176 -8.90 -7.99 4.15
CA ALA A 176 -9.83 -7.72 5.24
C ALA A 176 -11.28 -8.08 4.87
N CYS A 177 -11.69 -7.82 3.62
CA CYS A 177 -12.99 -8.23 3.10
C CYS A 177 -13.13 -9.77 3.06
N GLU A 178 -12.07 -10.48 2.67
CA GLU A 178 -12.03 -11.94 2.64
C GLU A 178 -12.00 -12.57 4.05
N ALA A 179 -11.19 -12.02 4.95
CA ALA A 179 -10.98 -12.53 6.30
C ALA A 179 -12.18 -12.25 7.21
N ILE A 180 -12.92 -11.16 6.96
CA ILE A 180 -14.07 -10.75 7.77
C ILE A 180 -15.30 -10.58 6.85
N PRO A 181 -15.95 -11.68 6.42
CA PRO A 181 -17.04 -11.63 5.46
C PRO A 181 -18.19 -10.69 5.87
N ALA A 182 -18.50 -10.63 7.18
CA ALA A 182 -19.52 -9.75 7.74
C ALA A 182 -19.31 -8.25 7.46
N ILE A 183 -18.07 -7.86 7.16
CA ILE A 183 -17.70 -6.50 6.75
C ILE A 183 -17.45 -6.45 5.25
N GLY A 184 -16.81 -7.49 4.69
CA GLY A 184 -16.50 -7.57 3.28
C GLY A 184 -17.73 -7.35 2.39
N VAL A 185 -18.85 -8.01 2.69
CA VAL A 185 -20.09 -7.90 1.90
C VAL A 185 -20.76 -6.52 1.96
N GLU A 186 -20.48 -5.75 3.02
CA GLU A 186 -21.01 -4.38 3.16
C GLU A 186 -20.15 -3.37 2.38
N ILE A 187 -18.88 -3.71 2.12
CA ILE A 187 -17.88 -2.83 1.51
C ILE A 187 -17.72 -3.10 0.01
N ALA A 188 -17.76 -4.37 -0.38
CA ALA A 188 -17.46 -4.79 -1.74
C ALA A 188 -18.19 -6.08 -2.12
N ASN A 189 -18.52 -6.19 -3.41
CA ASN A 189 -19.12 -7.38 -3.99
C ASN A 189 -18.03 -8.27 -4.60
N LYS A 190 -18.06 -9.56 -4.25
CA LYS A 190 -17.19 -10.56 -4.86
C LYS A 190 -17.88 -11.17 -6.08
N SER A 191 -17.35 -10.93 -7.27
CA SER A 191 -17.91 -11.37 -8.56
C SER A 191 -17.36 -12.69 -9.07
N GLY A 192 -16.35 -13.27 -8.42
CA GLY A 192 -15.70 -14.49 -8.90
C GLY A 192 -14.66 -15.08 -7.95
N THR A 193 -13.91 -16.07 -8.45
CA THR A 193 -12.89 -16.84 -7.71
C THR A 193 -11.56 -16.97 -8.46
N LEU A 194 -11.33 -16.15 -9.49
CA LEU A 194 -10.12 -16.20 -10.32
C LEU A 194 -8.87 -15.77 -9.55
N LEU A 195 -7.70 -16.13 -10.08
CA LEU A 195 -6.42 -15.58 -9.64
C LEU A 195 -5.89 -14.57 -10.66
N PRO A 196 -5.26 -13.47 -10.21
CA PRO A 196 -5.08 -13.08 -8.81
C PRO A 196 -6.40 -12.59 -8.17
N ARG A 197 -6.61 -12.81 -6.87
CA ARG A 197 -7.95 -12.62 -6.27
C ARG A 197 -8.47 -11.18 -6.38
N ILE A 198 -7.59 -10.20 -6.51
CA ILE A 198 -7.92 -8.79 -6.67
C ILE A 198 -8.92 -8.50 -7.80
N VAL A 199 -8.91 -9.31 -8.88
CA VAL A 199 -9.78 -9.08 -10.05
C VAL A 199 -11.24 -9.44 -9.81
N ASN A 200 -11.55 -10.10 -8.68
CA ASN A 200 -12.90 -10.57 -8.37
C ASN A 200 -13.68 -9.62 -7.45
N TRP A 201 -13.15 -8.44 -7.15
CA TRP A 201 -13.75 -7.52 -6.18
C TRP A 201 -14.19 -6.23 -6.86
N ILE A 202 -15.47 -5.89 -6.68
CA ILE A 202 -16.09 -4.67 -7.20
C ILE A 202 -16.57 -3.84 -6.01
N THR A 203 -16.08 -2.61 -5.89
CA THR A 203 -16.56 -1.64 -4.90
C THR A 203 -17.69 -0.81 -5.53
N PRO A 204 -18.95 -0.92 -5.05
CA PRO A 204 -20.06 -0.15 -5.61
C PRO A 204 -19.94 1.35 -5.34
N GLY A 205 -19.08 1.75 -4.41
CA GLY A 205 -18.74 3.13 -4.11
C GLY A 205 -17.62 3.22 -3.08
N THR A 206 -17.25 4.44 -2.70
CA THR A 206 -16.29 4.67 -1.62
C THR A 206 -16.94 4.31 -0.28
N PRO A 207 -16.37 3.35 0.48
CA PRO A 207 -16.94 2.96 1.77
C PRO A 207 -16.87 4.13 2.76
N ASP A 208 -17.97 4.42 3.44
CA ASP A 208 -17.97 5.40 4.53
C ASP A 208 -17.27 4.80 5.75
N ALA A 209 -16.18 5.43 6.17
CA ALA A 209 -15.39 4.97 7.31
C ALA A 209 -16.20 4.97 8.61
N THR A 210 -17.21 5.83 8.75
CA THR A 210 -18.09 5.83 9.94
C THR A 210 -18.92 4.55 9.99
N ASN A 211 -19.49 4.15 8.87
CA ASN A 211 -20.21 2.89 8.74
C ASN A 211 -19.31 1.68 8.99
N VAL A 212 -18.07 1.66 8.46
CA VAL A 212 -17.12 0.57 8.71
C VAL A 212 -16.76 0.44 10.18
N ILE A 213 -16.55 1.56 10.89
CA ILE A 213 -16.29 1.56 12.35
C ILE A 213 -17.46 0.96 13.12
N LYS A 214 -18.70 1.35 12.79
CA LYS A 214 -19.90 0.79 13.42
C LYS A 214 -20.04 -0.71 13.18
N LEU A 215 -19.66 -1.20 11.98
CA LEU A 215 -19.66 -2.63 11.68
C LEU A 215 -18.61 -3.40 12.49
N LEU A 216 -17.48 -2.77 12.80
CA LEU A 216 -16.37 -3.35 13.58
C LEU A 216 -16.63 -3.40 15.09
N ASP A 217 -17.69 -2.74 15.59
CA ASP A 217 -18.01 -2.78 17.02
C ASP A 217 -18.25 -4.22 17.49
N ARG A 218 -17.61 -4.59 18.62
CA ARG A 218 -17.53 -5.98 19.10
C ARG A 218 -18.89 -6.70 19.18
N LYS A 219 -19.96 -5.99 19.52
CA LYS A 219 -21.32 -6.55 19.58
C LYS A 219 -21.83 -6.98 18.20
N ASN A 220 -21.48 -6.25 17.15
CA ASN A 220 -21.90 -6.51 15.77
C ASN A 220 -21.05 -7.61 15.13
N VAL A 221 -19.73 -7.62 15.41
CA VAL A 221 -18.83 -8.63 14.84
C VAL A 221 -19.05 -10.00 15.48
N SER A 222 -19.15 -10.08 16.81
CA SER A 222 -19.32 -11.37 17.51
C SER A 222 -20.69 -12.01 17.26
N SER A 223 -21.74 -11.23 17.01
CA SER A 223 -23.06 -11.76 16.65
C SER A 223 -23.13 -12.26 15.20
N LYS A 224 -22.36 -11.66 14.27
CA LYS A 224 -22.29 -12.07 12.87
C LYS A 224 -21.20 -13.13 12.56
N MET A 225 -20.33 -13.45 13.51
CA MET A 225 -19.24 -14.44 13.36
C MET A 225 -19.52 -15.81 13.99
N ASN A 226 -20.63 -15.94 14.72
CA ASN A 226 -21.14 -17.21 15.26
C ASN A 226 -22.12 -17.84 14.26
#